data_AF-A0A8S2M0Y1-F1
#
_entry.id   AF-A0A8S2M0Y1-F1
#
_cell.length_a   1.000
_cell.length_b   1.000
_cell.length_c   1.000
_cell.angle_alpha   90.00
_cell.angle_beta   90.00
_cell.angle_gamma   90.00
#
_symmetry.space_group_name_H-M   'P 1'
#
loop_
_entity.id
_entity.type
_entity.pdbx_description
1 polymer ?
#
loop_
_entity_poly.entity_id
_entity_poly.type
_entity_poly.pdbx_seq_one_letter_code
_entity_poly.pdbx_strand_id
1 'polypeptide(L)'
;WLATLEMCSEGDQNLKGVYEHEKQQLGERTNLISLGNLLDDMGEYDKGHRYFEKVLRELVADSPDISKCYEGLGSIVAHRGDYNNALALCNKALEQDLK
;
A
#
# COMPACT_ATOMS: atom_id res chain seq x y z
N TRP A 1 25.14 28.77 9.80
CA TRP A 1 23.81 28.21 10.12
C TRP A 1 23.00 28.12 8.85
N LEU A 2 23.15 27.00 8.15
CA LEU A 2 22.28 26.54 7.06
C LEU A 2 22.69 25.09 6.84
N ALA A 3 22.33 24.27 7.83
CA ALA A 3 22.38 22.83 7.68
C ALA A 3 21.21 22.47 6.76
N THR A 4 21.50 22.36 5.47
CA THR A 4 20.57 21.80 4.49
C THR A 4 20.23 20.39 4.92
N LEU A 5 19.00 20.25 5.40
CA LEU A 5 18.01 19.20 5.17
C LEU A 5 18.38 18.06 4.17
N GLU A 6 19.53 17.41 4.31
CA GLU A 6 19.96 16.23 3.55
C GLU A 6 19.90 14.95 4.42
N MET A 7 18.89 14.85 5.28
CA MET A 7 18.60 13.63 6.04
C MET A 7 17.21 13.10 5.69
N CYS A 8 16.97 12.84 4.41
CA CYS A 8 15.83 12.00 3.97
C CYS A 8 16.14 11.18 2.71
N SER A 9 17.41 11.10 2.27
CA SER A 9 17.82 10.26 1.14
C SER A 9 18.41 8.90 1.56
N GLU A 10 18.42 8.56 2.85
CA GLU A 10 18.79 7.22 3.35
C GLU A 10 17.66 6.18 3.20
N GLY A 11 16.66 6.46 2.36
CA GLY A 11 15.40 5.70 2.26
C GLY A 11 15.37 4.50 1.32
N ASP A 12 16.46 4.14 0.62
CA ASP A 12 16.38 3.13 -0.45
C ASP A 12 17.12 1.80 -0.16
N GLN A 13 18.16 1.79 0.68
CA GLN A 13 18.95 0.56 0.90
C GLN A 13 18.37 -0.36 1.97
N ASN A 14 17.84 0.20 3.07
CA ASN A 14 17.17 -0.59 4.11
C ASN A 14 15.86 -1.20 3.60
N LEU A 15 15.12 -0.48 2.75
CA LEU A 15 13.88 -0.96 2.16
C LEU A 15 14.13 -2.19 1.28
N LYS A 16 15.21 -2.21 0.50
CA LYS A 16 15.61 -3.36 -0.34
C LYS A 16 15.99 -4.60 0.47
N GLY A 17 16.67 -4.40 1.59
CA GLY A 17 17.07 -5.50 2.49
C GLY A 17 15.88 -6.12 3.22
N VAL A 18 14.97 -5.28 3.74
CA VAL A 18 13.69 -5.74 4.33
C VAL A 18 12.83 -6.40 3.25
N TYR A 19 12.78 -5.82 2.04
CA TYR A 19 12.10 -6.36 0.86
C TYR A 19 12.59 -7.77 0.49
N GLU A 20 13.89 -8.01 0.37
CA GLU A 20 14.41 -9.34 -0.01
C GLU A 20 14.20 -10.38 1.09
N HIS A 21 14.34 -9.98 2.34
CA HIS A 21 14.18 -10.86 3.50
C HIS A 21 12.71 -11.24 3.73
N GLU A 22 11.75 -10.30 3.64
CA GLU A 22 10.32 -10.61 3.78
C GLU A 22 9.74 -11.29 2.54
N LYS A 23 10.22 -10.97 1.33
CA LYS A 23 9.83 -11.64 0.08
C LYS A 23 10.14 -13.13 0.09
N GLN A 24 11.21 -13.56 0.76
CA GLN A 24 11.53 -14.98 0.92
C GLN A 24 10.56 -15.70 1.88
N GLN A 25 9.87 -14.98 2.77
CA GLN A 25 9.01 -15.58 3.81
C GLN A 25 7.51 -15.51 3.51
N LEU A 26 7.06 -14.55 2.69
CA LEU A 26 5.65 -14.29 2.42
C LEU A 26 5.45 -14.16 0.89
N GLY A 27 4.62 -15.03 0.29
CA GLY A 27 4.50 -15.20 -1.17
C GLY A 27 4.20 -13.93 -2.00
N GLU A 28 4.36 -14.04 -3.33
CA GLU A 28 4.41 -12.91 -4.28
C GLU A 28 3.27 -11.89 -4.17
N ARG A 29 2.02 -12.33 -3.96
CA ARG A 29 0.86 -11.41 -3.87
C ARG A 29 0.72 -10.73 -2.51
N THR A 30 0.92 -11.48 -1.42
CA THR A 30 0.89 -10.94 -0.06
C THR A 30 1.98 -9.88 0.13
N ASN A 31 3.13 -10.08 -0.49
CA ASN A 31 4.24 -9.13 -0.47
C ASN A 31 3.85 -7.74 -1.00
N LEU A 32 3.13 -7.66 -2.13
CA LEU A 32 2.80 -6.36 -2.73
C LEU A 32 1.78 -5.54 -1.90
N ILE A 33 0.87 -6.20 -1.18
CA ILE A 33 -0.08 -5.54 -0.27
C ILE A 33 0.65 -5.05 0.98
N SER A 34 1.47 -5.89 1.59
CA SER A 34 2.29 -5.49 2.74
C SER A 34 3.24 -4.34 2.39
N LEU A 35 3.80 -4.35 1.18
CA LEU A 35 4.63 -3.27 0.67
C LEU A 35 3.83 -1.96 0.49
N GLY A 36 2.59 -2.07 -0.01
CA GLY A 36 1.68 -0.93 -0.12
C GLY A 36 1.42 -0.29 1.24
N ASN A 37 1.19 -1.10 2.28
CA ASN A 37 0.98 -0.64 3.66
C ASN A 37 2.24 0.02 4.24
N LEU A 38 3.41 -0.61 4.07
CA LEU A 38 4.68 -0.03 4.55
C LEU A 38 4.95 1.33 3.91
N LEU A 39 4.63 1.48 2.62
CA LEU A 39 4.75 2.76 1.92
C LEU A 39 3.73 3.80 2.41
N ASP A 40 2.52 3.39 2.76
CA ASP A 40 1.53 4.27 3.42
C ASP A 40 2.06 4.78 4.78
N ASP A 41 2.58 3.87 5.61
CA ASP A 41 3.19 4.20 6.91
C ASP A 41 4.39 5.14 6.79
N MET A 42 5.15 5.02 5.70
CA MET A 42 6.29 5.90 5.38
C MET A 42 5.88 7.25 4.77
N GLY A 43 4.58 7.48 4.51
CA GLY A 43 4.09 8.69 3.83
C GLY A 43 4.32 8.69 2.31
N GLU A 44 4.79 7.58 1.75
CA GLU A 44 5.06 7.36 0.32
C GLU A 44 3.79 6.93 -0.42
N TYR A 45 2.73 7.71 -0.24
CA TYR A 45 1.37 7.43 -0.69
C TYR A 45 1.25 7.12 -2.19
N ASP A 46 1.98 7.83 -3.05
CA ASP A 46 1.94 7.60 -4.50
C ASP A 46 2.51 6.23 -4.89
N LYS A 47 3.56 5.79 -4.20
CA LYS A 47 4.16 4.47 -4.43
C LYS A 47 3.21 3.38 -3.90
N GLY A 48 2.70 3.53 -2.68
CA GLY A 48 1.74 2.60 -2.08
C GLY A 48 0.50 2.39 -2.96
N HIS A 49 -0.06 3.50 -3.49
CA HIS A 49 -1.22 3.46 -4.40
C HIS A 49 -0.94 2.60 -5.64
N ARG A 50 0.21 2.81 -6.31
CA ARG A 50 0.57 2.05 -7.51
C ARG A 50 0.69 0.55 -7.24
N TYR A 51 1.17 0.16 -6.06
CA TYR A 51 1.28 -1.24 -5.69
C TYR A 51 -0.10 -1.87 -5.47
N PHE A 52 -1.00 -1.22 -4.72
CA PHE A 52 -2.36 -1.74 -4.54
C PHE A 52 -3.13 -1.85 -5.87
N GLU A 53 -3.01 -0.88 -6.77
CA GLU A 53 -3.62 -1.00 -8.10
C GLU A 53 -3.02 -2.14 -8.93
N LYS A 54 -1.70 -2.34 -8.85
CA LYS A 54 -1.05 -3.45 -9.57
C LYS A 54 -1.59 -4.79 -9.07
N VAL A 55 -1.72 -4.94 -7.75
CA VAL A 55 -2.29 -6.13 -7.14
C VAL A 55 -3.73 -6.33 -7.58
N LEU A 56 -4.56 -5.28 -7.57
CA LEU A 56 -5.94 -5.34 -8.07
C LEU A 56 -6.03 -5.75 -9.55
N ARG A 57 -5.10 -5.32 -10.40
CA ARG A 57 -5.05 -5.71 -11.82
C ARG A 57 -4.64 -7.17 -12.03
N GLU A 58 -3.82 -7.71 -11.14
CA GLU A 58 -3.29 -9.07 -11.23
C GLU A 58 -4.14 -10.09 -10.47
N LEU A 59 -5.01 -9.66 -9.55
CA LEU A 59 -5.93 -10.51 -8.80
C LEU A 59 -7.07 -11.02 -9.68
N VAL A 60 -7.46 -12.28 -9.44
CA VAL A 60 -8.67 -12.85 -10.02
C VAL A 60 -9.87 -12.28 -9.26
N ALA A 61 -10.97 -12.01 -9.95
CA ALA A 61 -12.22 -11.61 -9.32
C ALA A 61 -12.57 -12.56 -8.16
N ASP A 62 -12.99 -11.99 -7.02
CA ASP A 62 -13.31 -12.70 -5.77
C ASP A 62 -12.10 -13.25 -4.97
N SER A 63 -10.88 -12.77 -5.23
CA SER A 63 -9.76 -13.07 -4.34
C SER A 63 -9.88 -12.32 -3.00
N PRO A 64 -9.61 -12.97 -1.86
CA PRO A 64 -9.72 -12.36 -0.52
C PRO A 64 -8.73 -11.21 -0.28
N ASP A 65 -7.77 -11.03 -1.18
CA ASP A 65 -6.79 -9.96 -1.14
C ASP A 65 -7.29 -8.66 -1.82
N ILE A 66 -8.40 -8.72 -2.55
CA ILE A 66 -9.03 -7.54 -3.18
C ILE A 66 -9.54 -6.57 -2.12
N SER A 67 -10.20 -7.06 -1.06
CA SER A 67 -10.73 -6.23 0.02
C SER A 67 -9.61 -5.45 0.72
N LYS A 68 -8.50 -6.12 1.05
CA LYS A 68 -7.29 -5.51 1.62
C LYS A 68 -6.68 -4.42 0.74
N CYS A 69 -6.68 -4.61 -0.58
CA CYS A 69 -6.17 -3.58 -1.51
C CYS A 69 -7.04 -2.33 -1.50
N TYR A 70 -8.37 -2.49 -1.48
CA TYR A 70 -9.28 -1.35 -1.40
C TYR A 70 -9.20 -0.64 -0.05
N GLU A 71 -8.98 -1.37 1.03
CA GLU A 71 -8.73 -0.81 2.36
C GLU A 71 -7.45 0.04 2.38
N GLY A 72 -6.34 -0.49 1.84
CA GLY A 72 -5.07 0.24 1.73
C GLY A 72 -5.18 1.49 0.84
N LEU A 73 -5.91 1.41 -0.28
CA LEU A 73 -6.22 2.58 -1.10
C LEU A 73 -7.08 3.60 -0.35
N GLY A 74 -8.07 3.13 0.43
CA GLY A 74 -8.92 3.96 1.27
C GLY A 74 -8.11 4.72 2.33
N SER A 75 -7.17 4.04 3.00
CA SER A 75 -6.23 4.64 3.95
C SER A 75 -5.42 5.77 3.31
N ILE A 76 -4.78 5.48 2.18
CA ILE A 76 -3.98 6.47 1.43
C ILE A 76 -4.82 7.70 1.05
N VAL A 77 -6.05 7.50 0.58
CA VAL A 77 -6.94 8.60 0.18
C VAL A 77 -7.42 9.40 1.39
N ALA A 78 -7.66 8.74 2.54
CA ALA A 78 -7.97 9.41 3.80
C ALA A 78 -6.79 10.24 4.31
N HIS A 79 -5.56 9.74 4.21
CA HIS A 79 -4.34 10.50 4.53
C HIS A 79 -4.17 11.75 3.67
N ARG A 80 -4.71 11.76 2.44
CA ARG A 80 -4.77 12.93 1.56
C ARG A 80 -5.91 13.90 1.87
N GLY A 81 -6.78 13.59 2.83
CA GLY A 81 -7.89 14.42 3.26
C GLY A 81 -9.18 14.26 2.46
N ASP A 82 -9.25 13.33 1.51
CA ASP A 82 -10.46 13.07 0.73
C ASP A 82 -11.28 11.91 1.33
N TYR A 83 -11.93 12.21 2.44
CA TYR A 83 -12.69 11.20 3.19
C TYR A 83 -13.90 10.64 2.44
N ASN A 84 -14.47 11.40 1.49
CA ASN A 84 -15.60 10.94 0.69
C ASN A 84 -15.18 9.80 -0.24
N ASN A 85 -14.04 9.96 -0.92
CA ASN A 85 -13.51 8.90 -1.77
C ASN A 85 -12.96 7.74 -0.95
N ALA A 86 -12.36 8.00 0.23
CA ALA A 86 -11.93 6.95 1.13
C ALA A 86 -13.11 6.06 1.59
N LEU A 87 -14.24 6.67 1.99
CA LEU A 87 -15.45 5.94 2.34
C LEU A 87 -16.00 5.09 1.18
N ALA A 88 -15.97 5.61 -0.04
CA ALA A 88 -16.37 4.85 -1.21
C ALA A 88 -15.48 3.61 -1.44
N LEU A 89 -14.18 3.73 -1.18
CA LEU A 89 -13.23 2.60 -1.27
C LEU A 89 -13.44 1.59 -0.14
N CYS A 90 -13.66 2.03 1.10
CA CYS A 90 -14.01 1.14 2.22
C CYS A 90 -15.30 0.37 1.96
N ASN A 91 -16.34 1.02 1.41
CA ASN A 91 -17.59 0.33 1.06
C ASN A 91 -17.36 -0.74 -0.01
N LYS A 92 -16.55 -0.45 -1.02
CA LYS A 92 -16.14 -1.46 -2.00
C LYS A 92 -15.39 -2.62 -1.37
N ALA A 93 -14.49 -2.35 -0.42
CA ALA A 93 -13.77 -3.40 0.30
C ALA A 93 -14.76 -4.34 1.02
N LEU A 94 -15.75 -3.78 1.73
CA LEU A 94 -16.81 -4.54 2.39
C LEU A 94 -17.64 -5.38 1.41
N GLU A 95 -18.02 -4.81 0.27
CA GLU A 95 -18.79 -5.53 -0.76
C GLU A 95 -18.01 -6.74 -1.31
N GLN A 96 -16.69 -6.66 -1.39
CA GLN A 96 -15.85 -7.79 -1.83
C GLN A 96 -15.68 -8.84 -0.74
N ASP A 97 -15.68 -8.45 0.54
CA ASP A 97 -15.52 -9.36 1.68
C ASP A 97 -16.82 -10.12 2.00
N LEU A 98 -17.97 -9.54 1.66
CA LEU A 98 -19.30 -10.11 1.86
C LEU A 98 -19.76 -11.07 0.74
N LYS A 99 -18.95 -11.26 -0.29
CA LYS A 99 -19.22 -12.16 -1.42
C LYS A 99 -18.73 -13.58 -1.17
#